data_AF-A0A183EGV9-F1
#
_entry.id   AF-A0A183EGV9-F1
#
_cell.length_a   1.000
_cell.length_b   1.000
_cell.length_c   1.000
_cell.angle_alpha   90.00
_cell.angle_beta   90.00
_cell.angle_gamma   90.00
#
_symmetry.space_group_name_H-M   'P 1'
#
loop_
_entity.id
_entity.type
_entity.pdbx_description
1 polymer ?
#
loop_
_entity_poly.entity_id
_entity_poly.type
_entity_poly.pdbx_seq_one_letter_code
_entity_poly.pdbx_strand_id
1 'polypeptide(L)'
;MKIPLFSTIQAYYFGSFSSDIDEFRLAFQQGCPKFLSPTTVVYEGTNQAKEPLIRQCNAFLEGIESQIMLPILRGYLKLYTTLPTRKLASFMDVSDADYDTFVGKLLTFKMIVNELGKETAERSEIDDSTTDLDFYVDKDMIIIADTKVARRIGEYFIKHIQKLQEVFFSLFIEIERISCFVMYLERRSDQGPVL
;
A
#
# COMPACT_ATOMS: atom_id res chain seq x y z
N MET A 1 -16.42 -7.27 -6.65
CA MET A 1 -16.18 -6.51 -5.40
C MET A 1 -15.01 -7.16 -4.70
N LYS A 2 -13.77 -6.87 -5.13
CA LYS A 2 -12.57 -7.28 -4.38
C LYS A 2 -12.53 -6.37 -3.16
N ILE A 3 -12.99 -6.89 -2.03
CA ILE A 3 -12.85 -6.20 -0.75
C ILE A 3 -11.34 -5.92 -0.61
N PRO A 4 -10.90 -4.68 -0.30
CA PRO A 4 -9.49 -4.34 -0.16
C PRO A 4 -8.98 -4.92 1.18
N LEU A 5 -9.11 -6.24 1.35
CA LEU A 5 -8.81 -6.98 2.56
C LEU A 5 -7.37 -6.70 2.99
N PHE A 6 -6.44 -6.65 2.05
CA PHE A 6 -5.03 -6.41 2.34
C PHE A 6 -4.72 -5.00 2.86
N SER A 7 -5.37 -3.96 2.31
CA SER A 7 -5.14 -2.58 2.76
C SER A 7 -5.63 -2.38 4.20
N THR A 8 -6.79 -2.97 4.55
CA THR A 8 -7.35 -2.88 5.90
C THR A 8 -6.57 -3.74 6.89
N ILE A 9 -6.12 -4.92 6.48
CA ILE A 9 -5.22 -5.79 7.24
C ILE A 9 -3.91 -5.04 7.53
N GLN A 10 -3.26 -4.42 6.53
CA GLN A 10 -1.97 -3.74 6.72
C GLN A 10 -2.05 -2.50 7.64
N ALA A 11 -3.17 -1.76 7.62
CA ALA A 11 -3.41 -0.63 8.54
C ALA A 11 -3.65 -1.08 10.00
N TYR A 12 -4.30 -2.23 10.22
CA TYR A 12 -4.48 -2.81 11.56
C TYR A 12 -3.21 -3.48 12.10
N TYR A 13 -2.36 -4.02 11.22
CA TYR A 13 -1.15 -4.77 11.57
C TYR A 13 -0.01 -3.92 12.16
N PHE A 14 -0.03 -2.59 12.01
CA PHE A 14 0.96 -1.73 12.66
C PHE A 14 0.63 -1.42 14.13
N GLY A 15 -0.64 -1.63 14.56
CA GLY A 15 -1.14 -1.25 15.88
C GLY A 15 -1.36 -2.40 16.87
N SER A 16 -1.87 -3.55 16.43
CA SER A 16 -2.16 -4.70 17.30
C SER A 16 -1.25 -5.87 16.96
N PHE A 17 -0.17 -6.00 17.74
CA PHE A 17 0.65 -7.23 17.82
C PHE A 17 -0.05 -8.32 18.64
N SER A 18 -1.32 -8.13 19.05
CA SER A 18 -2.14 -9.11 19.75
C SER A 18 -2.69 -10.13 18.77
N SER A 19 -2.15 -11.34 18.87
CA SER A 19 -2.45 -12.55 18.10
C SER A 19 -3.85 -13.13 18.34
N ASP A 20 -4.88 -12.30 18.55
CA ASP A 20 -6.23 -12.78 18.82
C ASP A 20 -7.08 -12.77 17.56
N ILE A 21 -7.29 -13.96 16.99
CA ILE A 21 -8.14 -14.19 15.80
C ILE A 21 -9.57 -13.67 16.05
N ASP A 22 -10.02 -13.68 17.30
CA ASP A 22 -11.34 -13.20 17.66
C ASP A 22 -11.48 -11.66 17.54
N GLU A 23 -10.39 -10.90 17.65
CA GLU A 23 -10.40 -9.45 17.41
C GLU A 23 -10.70 -9.14 15.94
N PHE A 24 -10.10 -9.90 15.02
CA PHE A 24 -10.37 -9.80 13.59
C PHE A 24 -11.81 -10.19 13.25
N ARG A 25 -12.34 -11.22 13.94
CA ARG A 25 -13.74 -11.63 13.80
C ARG A 25 -14.70 -10.52 14.21
N LEU A 26 -14.44 -9.88 15.34
CA LEU A 26 -15.26 -8.76 15.84
C LEU A 26 -15.20 -7.55 14.90
N ALA A 27 -13.99 -7.19 14.45
CA ALA A 27 -13.78 -6.11 13.49
C ALA A 27 -14.53 -6.37 12.17
N PHE A 28 -14.49 -7.61 11.67
CA PHE A 28 -15.25 -7.98 10.48
C PHE A 28 -16.76 -7.84 10.69
N GLN A 29 -17.29 -8.33 11.81
CA GLN A 29 -18.72 -8.22 12.13
C GLN A 29 -19.20 -6.77 12.27
N GLN A 30 -18.34 -5.87 12.73
CA GLN A 30 -18.64 -4.44 12.85
C GLN A 30 -18.54 -3.69 11.52
N GLY A 31 -17.53 -4.01 10.70
CA GLY A 31 -17.22 -3.30 9.46
C GLY A 31 -17.88 -3.87 8.20
N CYS A 32 -18.38 -5.11 8.23
CA CYS A 32 -19.01 -5.71 7.07
C CYS A 32 -20.39 -5.07 6.76
N PRO A 33 -20.76 -4.93 5.48
CA PRO A 33 -22.10 -4.51 5.12
C PRO A 33 -23.11 -5.54 5.65
N LYS A 34 -24.10 -5.04 6.41
CA LYS A 34 -25.13 -5.91 6.98
C LYS A 34 -25.98 -6.48 5.84
N PHE A 35 -25.84 -7.77 5.55
CA PHE A 35 -26.64 -8.46 4.55
C PHE A 35 -28.11 -8.44 4.95
N LEU A 36 -28.94 -7.79 4.14
CA LEU A 36 -30.39 -7.90 4.25
C LEU A 36 -30.81 -9.19 3.55
N SER A 37 -31.07 -10.24 4.34
CA SER A 37 -31.68 -11.45 3.81
C SER A 37 -33.13 -11.16 3.41
N PRO A 38 -33.55 -11.48 2.16
CA PRO A 38 -34.95 -11.31 1.73
C PRO A 38 -35.95 -12.15 2.55
N THR A 39 -35.47 -13.22 3.20
CA THR A 39 -36.26 -14.08 4.07
C THR A 39 -36.35 -13.47 5.47
N THR A 40 -37.37 -12.65 5.68
CA THR A 40 -37.64 -11.99 6.97
C THR A 40 -38.53 -12.79 7.91
N VAL A 41 -39.10 -13.92 7.47
CA VAL A 41 -40.04 -14.72 8.28
C VAL A 41 -39.68 -16.20 8.22
N VAL A 42 -39.19 -16.75 9.32
CA VAL A 42 -39.01 -18.20 9.51
C VAL A 42 -40.31 -18.74 10.09
N TYR A 43 -41.06 -19.51 9.31
CA TYR A 43 -42.31 -20.13 9.78
C TYR A 43 -42.05 -21.44 10.55
N GLU A 44 -41.00 -22.20 10.20
CA GLU A 44 -40.35 -23.24 11.01
C GLU A 44 -38.92 -23.48 10.48
N GLY A 45 -37.94 -23.81 11.36
CA GLY A 45 -36.56 -24.15 11.01
C GLY A 45 -35.48 -23.20 11.55
N THR A 46 -34.20 -23.49 11.27
CA THR A 46 -33.05 -22.67 11.69
C THR A 46 -32.94 -21.38 10.87
N ASN A 47 -32.73 -20.24 11.53
CA ASN A 47 -32.60 -18.93 10.90
C ASN A 47 -31.40 -18.86 9.92
N GLN A 48 -31.65 -19.00 8.63
CA GLN A 48 -30.61 -18.94 7.57
C GLN A 48 -30.19 -17.52 7.19
N ALA A 49 -30.87 -16.48 7.70
CA ALA A 49 -30.56 -15.08 7.37
C ALA A 49 -29.11 -14.66 7.72
N LYS A 50 -28.47 -15.34 8.68
CA LYS A 50 -27.07 -15.07 9.10
C LYS A 50 -26.03 -15.93 8.37
N GLU A 51 -26.48 -16.90 7.58
CA GLU A 51 -25.61 -17.88 6.91
C GLU A 51 -24.58 -17.24 5.95
N PRO A 52 -24.94 -16.22 5.13
CA PRO A 52 -23.98 -15.52 4.27
C PRO A 52 -22.90 -14.77 5.06
N LEU A 53 -23.29 -14.15 6.19
CA LEU A 53 -22.36 -13.42 7.05
C LEU A 53 -21.34 -14.38 7.68
N ILE A 54 -21.80 -15.55 8.15
CA ILE A 54 -20.92 -16.58 8.73
C ILE A 54 -19.94 -17.10 7.67
N ARG A 55 -20.43 -17.42 6.46
CA ARG A 55 -19.57 -17.89 5.36
C ARG A 55 -18.49 -16.88 5.00
N GLN A 56 -18.84 -15.60 4.86
CA GLN A 56 -17.85 -14.55 4.53
C GLN A 56 -16.87 -14.31 5.67
N CYS A 57 -17.33 -14.34 6.91
CA CYS A 57 -16.47 -14.23 8.07
C CYS A 57 -15.45 -15.38 8.12
N ASN A 58 -15.88 -16.61 7.84
CA ASN A 58 -14.97 -17.77 7.82
C ASN A 58 -13.92 -17.66 6.70
N ALA A 59 -14.35 -17.28 5.48
CA ALA A 59 -13.42 -17.07 4.36
C ALA A 59 -12.42 -15.93 4.64
N PHE A 60 -12.84 -14.90 5.37
CA PHE A 60 -11.96 -13.82 5.82
C PHE A 60 -10.93 -14.30 6.83
N LEU A 61 -11.36 -15.05 7.86
CA LEU A 61 -10.48 -15.58 8.90
C LEU A 61 -9.45 -16.56 8.32
N GLU A 62 -9.85 -17.43 7.39
CA GLU A 62 -8.94 -18.34 6.67
C GLU A 62 -7.83 -17.56 5.93
N GLY A 63 -8.19 -16.43 5.30
CA GLY A 63 -7.23 -15.52 4.69
C GLY A 63 -6.24 -14.94 5.70
N ILE A 64 -6.72 -14.52 6.87
CA ILE A 64 -5.88 -13.95 7.94
C ILE A 64 -4.94 -15.00 8.54
N GLU A 65 -5.43 -16.21 8.82
CA GLU A 65 -4.61 -17.29 9.36
C GLU A 65 -3.43 -17.61 8.46
N SER A 66 -3.63 -17.55 7.14
CA SER A 66 -2.55 -17.75 6.17
C SER A 66 -1.48 -16.64 6.20
N GLN A 67 -1.82 -15.46 6.72
CA GLN A 67 -1.00 -14.24 6.66
C GLN A 67 -0.46 -13.78 8.02
N ILE A 68 -0.93 -14.35 9.13
CA ILE A 68 -0.63 -13.89 10.49
C ILE A 68 0.87 -13.88 10.81
N MET A 69 1.64 -14.77 10.18
CA MET A 69 3.08 -14.91 10.40
C MET A 69 3.94 -14.03 9.49
N LEU A 70 3.36 -13.38 8.47
CA LEU A 70 4.10 -12.58 7.49
C LEU A 70 4.86 -11.38 8.08
N PRO A 71 4.33 -10.64 9.08
CA PRO A 71 5.07 -9.52 9.67
C PRO A 71 6.29 -9.99 10.47
N ILE A 72 6.18 -11.13 11.16
CA ILE A 72 7.28 -11.72 11.93
C ILE A 72 8.38 -12.15 10.96
N LEU A 73 8.00 -12.88 9.90
CA LEU A 73 8.88 -13.27 8.80
C LEU A 73 9.58 -12.06 8.18
N ARG A 74 8.83 -11.00 7.85
CA ARG A 74 9.37 -9.76 7.31
C ARG A 74 10.33 -9.07 8.29
N GLY A 75 10.01 -9.07 9.58
CA GLY A 75 10.86 -8.53 10.64
C GLY A 75 12.22 -9.23 10.69
N TYR A 76 12.23 -10.57 10.62
CA TYR A 76 13.47 -11.33 10.53
C TYR A 76 14.25 -11.00 9.26
N LEU A 77 13.61 -11.02 8.09
CA LEU A 77 14.29 -10.76 6.82
C LEU A 77 14.90 -9.36 6.73
N LYS A 78 14.30 -8.34 7.38
CA LYS A 78 14.87 -6.98 7.45
C LYS A 78 16.19 -6.89 8.23
N LEU A 79 16.47 -7.84 9.12
CA LEU A 79 17.65 -7.81 9.99
C LEU A 79 18.86 -8.51 9.38
N TYR A 80 18.68 -9.25 8.29
CA TYR A 80 19.73 -10.06 7.67
C TYR A 80 19.95 -9.65 6.21
N THR A 81 21.19 -9.78 5.73
CA THR A 81 21.53 -9.68 4.30
C THR A 81 21.46 -11.03 3.61
N THR A 82 21.81 -12.09 4.35
CA THR A 82 21.70 -13.49 3.93
C THR A 82 21.24 -14.32 5.12
N LEU A 83 20.35 -15.29 4.90
CA LEU A 83 19.76 -16.10 5.96
C LEU A 83 19.49 -17.54 5.48
N PRO A 84 20.07 -18.57 6.11
CA PRO A 84 19.72 -19.95 5.79
C PRO A 84 18.25 -20.24 6.11
N THR A 85 17.55 -20.92 5.20
CA THR A 85 16.11 -21.19 5.31
C THR A 85 15.78 -22.03 6.56
N ARG A 86 16.64 -22.99 6.92
CA ARG A 86 16.51 -23.78 8.17
C ARG A 86 16.62 -22.93 9.43
N LYS A 87 17.46 -21.90 9.42
CA LYS A 87 17.63 -21.00 10.57
C LYS A 87 16.38 -20.15 10.76
N LEU A 88 15.79 -19.70 9.66
CA LEU A 88 14.52 -19.00 9.67
C LEU A 88 13.36 -19.89 10.14
N ALA A 89 13.30 -21.14 9.69
CA ALA A 89 12.31 -22.11 10.16
C ALA A 89 12.42 -22.33 11.68
N SER A 90 13.64 -22.42 12.20
CA SER A 90 13.90 -22.50 13.65
C SER A 90 13.49 -21.23 14.41
N PHE A 91 13.57 -20.03 13.81
CA PHE A 91 13.07 -18.80 14.44
C PHE A 91 11.54 -18.72 14.49
N MET A 92 10.87 -19.48 13.64
CA MET A 92 9.41 -19.54 13.58
C MET A 92 8.85 -20.78 14.30
N ASP A 93 9.67 -21.47 15.09
CA ASP A 93 9.33 -22.69 15.82
C ASP A 93 8.71 -23.79 14.93
N VAL A 94 9.14 -23.85 13.66
CA VAL A 94 8.69 -24.87 12.71
C VAL A 94 9.54 -26.14 12.87
N SER A 95 8.87 -27.28 13.00
CA SER A 95 9.53 -28.59 13.08
C SER A 95 10.19 -28.97 11.75
N ASP A 96 11.25 -29.80 11.79
CA ASP A 96 11.89 -30.30 10.56
C ASP A 96 10.93 -31.07 9.65
N ALA A 97 9.87 -31.68 10.22
CA ALA A 97 8.84 -32.40 9.46
C ALA A 97 7.97 -31.45 8.61
N ASP A 98 7.81 -30.20 9.05
CA ASP A 98 6.99 -29.19 8.38
C ASP A 98 7.82 -28.23 7.51
N TYR A 99 9.13 -28.51 7.33
CA TYR A 99 10.05 -27.65 6.61
C TYR A 99 9.61 -27.39 5.15
N ASP A 100 9.17 -28.42 4.44
CA ASP A 100 8.73 -28.29 3.05
C ASP A 100 7.48 -27.39 2.93
N THR A 101 6.55 -27.54 3.88
CA THR A 101 5.37 -26.68 4.00
C THR A 101 5.77 -25.23 4.28
N PHE A 102 6.79 -25.02 5.12
CA PHE A 102 7.32 -23.71 5.42
C PHE A 102 7.96 -23.04 4.19
N VAL A 103 8.73 -23.77 3.39
CA VAL A 103 9.29 -23.24 2.14
C VAL A 103 8.17 -22.82 1.17
N GLY A 104 7.09 -23.61 1.07
CA GLY A 104 5.90 -23.23 0.30
C GLY A 104 5.24 -21.93 0.78
N LYS A 105 5.14 -21.74 2.10
CA LYS A 105 4.64 -20.49 2.72
C LYS A 105 5.56 -19.31 2.42
N LEU A 106 6.88 -19.50 2.46
CA LEU A 106 7.89 -18.48 2.14
C LEU A 106 7.79 -18.00 0.68
N LEU A 107 7.57 -18.92 -0.25
CA LEU A 107 7.39 -18.58 -1.67
C LEU A 107 6.06 -17.82 -1.91
N THR A 108 5.00 -18.24 -1.23
CA THR A 108 3.71 -17.52 -1.26
C THR A 108 3.87 -16.10 -0.71
N PHE A 109 4.65 -15.93 0.37
CA PHE A 109 5.00 -14.60 0.88
C PHE A 109 5.71 -13.74 -0.16
N LYS A 110 6.72 -14.29 -0.85
CA LYS A 110 7.42 -13.56 -1.93
C LYS A 110 6.45 -13.09 -3.01
N MET A 111 5.52 -13.95 -3.41
CA MET A 111 4.50 -13.60 -4.42
C MET A 111 3.61 -12.45 -3.93
N ILE A 112 3.11 -12.52 -2.69
CA ILE A 112 2.25 -11.50 -2.09
C ILE A 112 2.98 -10.16 -2.01
N VAL A 113 4.23 -10.13 -1.50
CA VAL A 113 5.03 -8.90 -1.36
C VAL A 113 5.32 -8.27 -2.72
N ASN A 114 5.63 -9.07 -3.74
CA ASN A 114 5.92 -8.57 -5.08
C ASN A 114 4.68 -8.01 -5.79
N GLU A 115 3.50 -8.59 -5.57
CA GLU A 115 2.26 -8.08 -6.16
C GLU A 115 1.82 -6.78 -5.47
N LEU A 116 1.79 -6.77 -4.13
CA LEU A 116 1.47 -5.58 -3.33
C LEU A 116 2.44 -4.42 -3.58
N GLY A 117 3.71 -4.72 -3.88
CA GLY A 117 4.72 -3.71 -4.17
C GLY A 117 4.42 -2.88 -5.42
N LYS A 118 3.75 -3.46 -6.42
CA LYS A 118 3.50 -2.82 -7.71
C LYS A 118 2.35 -1.82 -7.66
N GLU A 119 1.29 -2.15 -6.93
CA GLU A 119 0.05 -1.37 -6.88
C GLU A 119 0.15 -0.09 -6.03
N THR A 120 1.07 -0.04 -5.07
CA THR A 120 1.39 1.18 -4.32
C THR A 120 2.23 2.15 -5.14
N ALA A 121 3.17 1.64 -5.95
CA ALA A 121 4.10 2.46 -6.74
C ALA A 121 3.40 3.34 -7.80
N GLU A 122 2.23 2.92 -8.30
CA GLU A 122 1.50 3.65 -9.33
C GLU A 122 0.52 4.71 -8.79
N ARG A 123 0.20 4.69 -7.47
CA ARG A 123 -1.00 5.40 -6.97
C ARG A 123 -0.78 6.39 -5.83
N SER A 124 0.37 6.40 -5.14
CA SER A 124 0.63 7.33 -4.04
C SER A 124 1.94 8.10 -4.19
N GLU A 125 1.89 9.44 -4.12
CA GLU A 125 3.07 10.31 -3.98
C GLU A 125 3.76 10.16 -2.59
N ILE A 126 3.13 9.38 -1.71
CA ILE A 126 3.65 8.99 -0.40
C ILE A 126 4.00 7.51 -0.52
N ASP A 127 5.29 7.24 -0.61
CA ASP A 127 5.85 5.90 -0.71
C ASP A 127 5.81 5.25 0.67
N ASP A 128 4.89 4.31 0.85
CA ASP A 128 4.85 3.49 2.05
C ASP A 128 6.03 2.51 1.98
N SER A 129 7.02 2.74 2.86
CA SER A 129 8.16 1.85 3.27
C SER A 129 7.84 0.37 3.56
N THR A 130 6.63 -0.05 3.20
CA THR A 130 6.12 -1.41 3.18
C THR A 130 6.67 -2.25 2.02
N THR A 131 7.20 -1.64 0.97
CA THR A 131 7.67 -2.31 -0.27
C THR A 131 9.18 -2.56 -0.35
N ASP A 132 9.96 -2.09 0.63
CA ASP A 132 11.45 -2.09 0.59
C ASP A 132 12.12 -3.48 0.79
N LEU A 133 11.42 -4.60 0.60
CA LEU A 133 11.98 -5.93 0.87
C LEU A 133 11.83 -6.84 -0.34
N ASP A 134 12.91 -6.97 -1.12
CA ASP A 134 13.06 -7.99 -2.15
C ASP A 134 14.05 -9.07 -1.69
N PHE A 135 13.75 -10.32 -2.01
CA PHE A 135 14.64 -11.43 -1.68
C PHE A 135 14.53 -12.56 -2.69
N TYR A 136 15.59 -13.33 -2.83
CA TYR A 136 15.61 -14.56 -3.60
C TYR A 136 16.12 -15.72 -2.75
N VAL A 137 15.68 -16.92 -3.12
CA VAL A 137 16.05 -18.16 -2.44
C VAL A 137 16.97 -18.91 -3.39
N ASP A 138 18.22 -19.09 -3.00
CA ASP A 138 19.19 -19.96 -3.67
C ASP A 138 19.39 -21.22 -2.83
N LYS A 139 18.85 -22.35 -3.30
CA LYS A 139 18.83 -23.64 -2.60
C LYS A 139 18.28 -23.50 -1.17
N ASP A 140 19.16 -23.46 -0.18
CA ASP A 140 18.86 -23.35 1.26
C ASP A 140 19.25 -22.00 1.87
N MET A 141 19.55 -21.00 1.04
CA MET A 141 19.96 -19.68 1.49
C MET A 141 19.07 -18.59 0.88
N ILE A 142 18.51 -17.76 1.75
CA ILE A 142 17.76 -16.57 1.38
C ILE A 142 18.76 -15.43 1.26
N ILE A 143 18.73 -14.71 0.15
CA ILE A 143 19.54 -13.52 -0.07
C ILE A 143 18.59 -12.35 -0.25
N ILE A 144 18.76 -11.36 0.63
CA ILE A 144 17.90 -10.18 0.70
C ILE A 144 18.56 -9.08 -0.13
N ALA A 145 17.85 -8.57 -1.14
CA ALA A 145 18.26 -7.43 -1.93
C ALA A 145 17.72 -6.16 -1.25
N ASP A 146 18.62 -5.24 -0.90
CA ASP A 146 18.23 -3.95 -0.31
C ASP A 146 17.67 -3.06 -1.44
N THR A 147 16.37 -3.15 -1.70
CA THR A 147 15.67 -2.27 -2.66
C THR A 147 15.31 -0.97 -1.96
N LYS A 148 16.32 -0.26 -1.43
CA LYS A 148 16.14 1.14 -1.06
C LYS A 148 15.99 1.93 -2.36
N VAL A 149 14.75 2.17 -2.76
CA VAL A 149 14.48 3.26 -3.68
C VAL A 149 14.73 4.53 -2.86
N ALA A 150 15.97 5.02 -2.87
CA ALA A 150 16.25 6.32 -2.32
C ALA A 150 15.26 7.30 -2.97
N ARG A 151 14.44 7.97 -2.15
CA ARG A 151 13.52 8.98 -2.62
C ARG A 151 14.32 9.86 -3.57
N ARG A 152 13.89 9.97 -4.83
CA ARG A 152 14.55 10.80 -5.84
C ARG A 152 14.30 12.27 -5.53
N ILE A 153 14.65 12.69 -4.32
CA ILE A 153 14.51 14.03 -3.76
C ILE A 153 15.15 15.02 -4.72
N GLY A 154 16.30 14.65 -5.29
CA GLY A 154 16.95 15.40 -6.37
C GLY A 154 16.03 15.63 -7.56
N GLU A 155 15.41 14.59 -8.12
CA GLU A 155 14.48 14.74 -9.25
C GLU A 155 13.21 15.51 -8.90
N TYR A 156 12.70 15.35 -7.68
CA TYR A 156 11.56 16.12 -7.19
C TYR A 156 11.87 17.61 -7.13
N PHE A 157 13.02 17.99 -6.56
CA PHE A 157 13.48 19.37 -6.54
C PHE A 157 13.79 19.90 -7.93
N ILE A 158 14.44 19.11 -8.80
CA ILE A 158 14.72 19.50 -10.19
C ILE A 158 13.42 19.82 -10.93
N LYS A 159 12.41 18.95 -10.83
CA LYS A 159 11.09 19.19 -11.44
C LYS A 159 10.40 20.44 -10.90
N HIS A 160 10.44 20.66 -9.59
CA HIS A 160 9.83 21.84 -8.97
C HIS A 160 10.56 23.13 -9.33
N ILE A 161 11.89 23.11 -9.40
CA ILE A 161 12.70 24.26 -9.84
C ILE A 161 12.39 24.58 -11.30
N GLN A 162 12.33 23.58 -12.18
CA GLN A 162 11.97 23.78 -13.59
C GLN A 162 10.57 24.41 -13.72
N LYS A 163 9.58 23.88 -12.99
CA LYS A 163 8.21 24.40 -13.01
C LYS A 163 8.11 25.82 -12.46
N LEU A 164 8.89 26.14 -11.42
CA LEU A 164 8.99 27.50 -10.88
C LEU A 164 9.60 28.47 -11.90
N GLN A 165 10.64 28.06 -12.61
CA GLN A 165 11.25 28.86 -13.67
C GLN A 165 10.27 29.14 -14.81
N GLU A 166 9.50 28.14 -15.26
CA GLU A 166 8.48 28.32 -16.29
C GLU A 166 7.41 29.36 -15.88
N VAL A 167 6.90 29.26 -14.65
CA VAL A 167 5.94 30.23 -14.10
C VAL A 167 6.56 31.61 -14.01
N PHE A 168 7.82 31.71 -13.56
CA PHE A 168 8.53 32.97 -13.46
C PHE A 168 8.71 33.64 -14.83
N PHE A 169 9.12 32.89 -15.86
CA PHE A 169 9.23 33.40 -17.23
C PHE A 169 7.89 33.85 -17.81
N SER A 170 6.83 33.07 -17.57
CA SER A 170 5.48 33.45 -18.01
C SER A 170 5.03 34.77 -17.37
N LEU A 171 5.26 34.94 -16.07
CA LEU A 171 4.90 36.16 -15.35
C LEU A 171 5.71 37.36 -15.84
N PHE A 172 7.00 37.16 -16.13
CA PHE A 172 7.88 38.22 -16.63
C PHE A 172 7.45 38.74 -18.01
N ILE A 173 7.06 37.84 -18.93
CA ILE A 173 6.53 38.22 -20.25
C ILE A 173 5.22 39.02 -20.11
N GLU A 174 4.35 38.62 -19.17
CA GLU A 174 3.09 39.33 -18.93
C GLU A 174 3.33 40.74 -18.35
N ILE A 175 4.32 40.89 -17.46
CA ILE A 175 4.73 42.19 -16.92
C ILE A 175 5.32 43.09 -18.01
N GLU A 176 6.20 42.57 -18.87
CA GLU A 176 6.74 43.30 -20.04
C GLU A 176 5.62 43.74 -20.99
N ARG A 177 4.65 42.87 -21.26
CA ARG A 177 3.47 43.21 -22.07
C ARG A 177 2.63 44.32 -21.45
N ILE A 178 2.36 44.25 -20.15
CA ILE A 178 1.63 45.30 -19.43
C ILE A 178 2.43 46.61 -19.45
N SER A 179 3.75 46.56 -19.24
CA SER A 179 4.63 47.73 -19.30
C SER A 179 4.61 48.39 -20.68
N CYS A 180 4.75 47.61 -21.76
CA CYS A 180 4.62 48.11 -23.13
C CYS A 180 3.22 48.69 -23.41
N PHE A 181 2.16 48.07 -22.89
CA PHE A 181 0.79 48.56 -23.05
C PHE A 181 0.57 49.89 -22.32
N VAL A 182 1.07 50.03 -21.08
CA VAL A 182 1.05 51.28 -20.32
C VAL A 182 1.85 52.35 -21.05
N MET A 183 3.07 52.06 -21.51
CA MET A 183 3.86 53.01 -22.30
C MET A 183 3.17 53.42 -23.62
N TYR A 184 2.45 52.50 -24.26
CA TYR A 184 1.67 52.80 -25.47
C TYR A 184 0.47 53.71 -25.17
N LEU A 185 -0.24 53.48 -24.06
CA LEU A 185 -1.34 54.34 -23.63
C LEU A 185 -0.84 55.73 -23.21
N GLU A 186 0.28 55.82 -22.48
CA GLU A 186 0.89 57.09 -22.08
C GLU A 186 1.31 57.92 -23.31
N ARG A 187 1.85 57.26 -24.35
CA ARG A 187 2.15 57.93 -25.63
C ARG A 187 0.91 58.39 -26.39
N ARG A 188 -0.23 57.72 -26.20
CA ARG A 188 -1.49 58.04 -26.88
C ARG A 188 -2.27 59.15 -26.18
N SER A 189 -2.11 59.32 -24.86
CA SER A 189 -2.65 60.48 -24.13
C SER A 189 -1.90 61.78 -24.44
N ASP A 190 -0.62 61.71 -24.82
CA ASP A 190 0.21 62.87 -25.15
C ASP A 190 -0.01 63.39 -26.60
N GLN A 191 -0.66 62.58 -27.45
CA GLN A 191 -1.17 63.02 -28.76
C GLN A 191 -2.67 63.33 -28.63
N GLY A 192 -3.01 64.59 -28.34
CA GLY A 192 -4.39 65.07 -28.35
C GLY A 192 -5.11 64.83 -29.69
N PRO A 193 -6.46 64.89 -29.73
CA PRO A 193 -7.23 64.52 -30.91
C PRO A 193 -6.81 65.37 -32.11
N VAL A 194 -6.32 64.70 -33.15
CA VAL A 194 -6.07 65.34 -34.44
C VAL A 194 -7.43 65.65 -35.05
N LEU A 195 -7.76 66.94 -35.13
CA LEU A 195 -8.92 67.48 -35.86
C LEU A 195 -8.83 67.15 -37.36
#